data_AF-A0A847CJM9-F1
#
_entry.id   AF-A0A847CJM9-F1
#
_cell.length_a   1.000
_cell.length_b   1.000
_cell.length_c   1.000
_cell.angle_alpha   90.00
_cell.angle_beta   90.00
_cell.angle_gamma   90.00
#
_symmetry.space_group_name_H-M   'P 1'
#
loop_
_entity.id
_entity.type
_entity.pdbx_description
1 polymer ?
#
loop_
_entity_poly.entity_id
_entity_poly.type
_entity_poly.pdbx_seq_one_letter_code
_entity_poly.pdbx_strand_id
1 'polypeptide(L)'
;MKLFDMFKKERYIGDRVDLIKSYELEGEEDSISIYYNIVLHDTNKVVGRCDLRVGMNWELYYAGNIGYSIDLEYRGNKYAYSACQILFEIAKNDYNMDELIITCSPDNIASYKTCLYLDGKLLETVVVPENHWLAMRGETVKHIFKYKI
;
A
#
# COMPACT_ATOMS: atom_id res chain seq x y z
N MET A 1 31.89 20.78 -0.91
CA MET A 1 30.56 20.27 -0.53
C MET A 1 30.04 19.51 -1.74
N LYS A 2 30.08 18.16 -1.71
CA LYS A 2 29.87 17.37 -2.94
C LYS A 2 28.40 17.46 -3.36
N LEU A 3 28.18 17.67 -4.66
CA LEU A 3 26.89 17.59 -5.37
C LEU A 3 26.12 16.25 -5.18
N PHE A 4 26.69 15.32 -4.40
CA PHE A 4 26.22 13.96 -4.17
C PHE A 4 25.15 13.84 -3.07
N ASP A 5 24.98 14.85 -2.22
CA ASP A 5 24.01 14.82 -1.11
C ASP A 5 22.58 15.25 -1.52
N MET A 6 22.34 15.61 -2.78
CA MET A 6 21.06 16.20 -3.22
C MET A 6 19.94 15.20 -3.57
N PHE A 7 20.17 13.89 -3.54
CA PHE A 7 19.12 12.90 -3.85
C PHE A 7 19.21 11.63 -3.00
N LYS A 8 19.40 11.76 -1.69
CA LYS A 8 19.17 10.61 -0.82
C LYS A 8 17.66 10.35 -0.82
N LYS A 9 17.21 9.38 -1.63
CA LYS A 9 15.81 8.93 -1.63
C LYS A 9 15.46 8.55 -0.19
N GLU A 10 14.36 9.10 0.30
CA GLU A 10 13.84 8.84 1.64
C GLU A 10 13.65 7.33 1.81
N ARG A 11 14.26 6.78 2.87
CA ARG A 11 14.26 5.35 3.17
C ARG A 11 13.64 5.14 4.54
N TYR A 12 12.61 4.31 4.59
CA TYR A 12 11.94 3.86 5.79
C TYR A 12 12.38 2.44 6.10
N ILE A 13 12.97 2.26 7.28
CA ILE A 13 13.59 1.00 7.68
C ILE A 13 12.57 0.09 8.35
N GLY A 14 12.58 -1.19 8.00
CA GLY A 14 11.83 -2.22 8.72
C GLY A 14 12.62 -3.52 8.83
N ASP A 15 12.05 -4.52 9.51
CA ASP A 15 12.82 -5.72 9.91
C ASP A 15 13.17 -6.68 8.75
N ARG A 16 12.36 -6.69 7.69
CA ARG A 16 12.50 -7.63 6.55
C ARG A 16 12.73 -6.91 5.22
N VAL A 17 12.12 -5.75 5.10
CA VAL A 17 12.19 -4.89 3.92
C VAL A 17 12.31 -3.45 4.39
N ASP A 18 12.95 -2.63 3.56
CA ASP A 18 12.87 -1.18 3.66
C ASP A 18 11.96 -0.66 2.54
N LEU A 19 11.39 0.53 2.73
CA LEU A 19 10.71 1.27 1.67
C LEU A 19 11.58 2.42 1.22
N ILE A 20 11.86 2.50 -0.09
CA ILE A 20 12.55 3.64 -0.68
C ILE A 20 11.53 4.44 -1.49
N LYS A 21 11.26 5.68 -1.07
CA LYS A 21 10.36 6.59 -1.75
C LYS A 21 10.81 6.80 -3.19
N SER A 22 9.88 6.65 -4.12
CA SER A 22 10.11 6.69 -5.56
C SER A 22 9.63 8.02 -6.15
N TYR A 23 8.33 8.28 -6.08
CA TYR A 23 7.69 9.51 -6.55
C TYR A 23 6.33 9.71 -5.86
N GLU A 24 5.76 10.90 -6.00
CA GLU A 24 4.43 11.27 -5.51
C GLU A 24 3.57 11.73 -6.68
N LEU A 25 2.26 11.53 -6.56
CA LEU A 25 1.26 12.06 -7.48
C LEU A 25 0.15 12.74 -6.66
N GLU A 26 -0.17 13.98 -7.02
CA GLU A 26 -1.38 14.64 -6.56
C GLU A 26 -2.58 14.04 -7.28
N GLY A 27 -3.62 13.73 -6.52
CA GLY A 27 -4.90 13.23 -6.99
C GLY A 27 -5.99 14.31 -6.91
N GLU A 28 -7.24 13.87 -7.04
CA GLU A 28 -8.40 14.74 -6.83
C GLU A 28 -8.62 15.02 -5.33
N GLU A 29 -9.32 16.12 -5.01
CA GLU A 29 -9.74 16.47 -3.64
C GLU A 29 -8.58 16.49 -2.62
N ASP A 30 -7.43 17.05 -3.02
CA ASP A 30 -6.20 17.13 -2.20
C ASP A 30 -5.64 15.77 -1.76
N SER A 31 -6.07 14.67 -2.39
CA SER A 31 -5.47 13.35 -2.16
C SER A 31 -4.07 13.26 -2.74
N ILE A 32 -3.19 12.49 -2.09
CA ILE A 32 -1.81 12.29 -2.54
C ILE A 32 -1.53 10.79 -2.56
N SER A 33 -0.92 10.30 -3.63
CA SER A 33 -0.40 8.94 -3.72
C SER A 33 1.13 8.95 -3.71
N ILE A 34 1.72 8.35 -2.67
CA ILE A 34 3.17 8.19 -2.56
C ILE A 34 3.57 6.76 -2.93
N TYR A 35 4.51 6.62 -3.85
CA TYR A 35 4.97 5.34 -4.37
C TYR A 35 6.34 4.99 -3.81
N TYR A 36 6.52 3.73 -3.43
CA TYR A 36 7.74 3.19 -2.84
C TYR A 36 8.20 1.94 -3.59
N ASN A 37 9.53 1.77 -3.65
CA ASN A 37 10.12 0.47 -3.93
C ASN A 37 10.26 -0.29 -2.62
N ILE A 38 9.84 -1.55 -2.62
CA ILE A 38 10.10 -2.48 -1.52
C ILE A 38 11.46 -3.11 -1.80
N VAL A 39 12.43 -2.92 -0.92
CA VAL A 39 13.77 -3.52 -1.04
C VAL A 39 14.05 -4.47 0.12
N LEU A 40 14.86 -5.50 -0.09
CA LEU A 40 15.32 -6.34 1.03
C LEU A 40 16.10 -5.48 2.04
N HIS A 41 15.82 -5.67 3.32
CA HIS A 41 16.47 -4.96 4.41
C HIS A 41 18.00 -5.02 4.29
N ASP A 42 18.67 -3.92 4.61
CA ASP A 42 20.13 -3.73 4.48
C ASP A 42 20.69 -3.91 3.06
N THR A 43 19.83 -3.87 2.03
CA THR A 43 20.26 -3.94 0.63
C THR A 43 19.64 -2.81 -0.22
N ASN A 44 19.90 -2.86 -1.53
CA ASN A 44 19.19 -2.09 -2.56
C ASN A 44 18.42 -2.98 -3.53
N LYS A 45 18.23 -4.27 -3.19
CA LYS A 45 17.57 -5.23 -4.08
C LYS A 45 16.06 -5.06 -4.00
N VAL A 46 15.46 -4.51 -5.06
CA VAL A 46 14.01 -4.36 -5.21
C VAL A 46 13.36 -5.74 -5.33
N VAL A 47 12.29 -5.94 -4.57
CA VAL A 47 11.50 -7.19 -4.54
C VAL A 47 10.01 -6.95 -4.76
N GLY A 48 9.62 -5.69 -4.92
CA GLY A 48 8.24 -5.30 -5.13
C GLY A 48 8.06 -3.79 -5.07
N ARG A 49 6.80 -3.37 -5.13
CA ARG A 49 6.38 -1.97 -5.05
C ARG A 49 5.15 -1.86 -4.19
N CYS A 50 4.99 -0.71 -3.55
CA CYS A 50 3.78 -0.36 -2.85
C CYS A 50 3.52 1.13 -2.93
N ASP A 51 2.32 1.52 -2.55
CA ASP A 51 1.92 2.91 -2.51
C ASP A 51 1.01 3.17 -1.31
N LEU A 52 1.08 4.39 -0.80
CA LEU A 52 0.19 4.95 0.21
C LEU A 52 -0.62 6.07 -0.44
N ARG A 53 -1.94 5.95 -0.41
CA ARG A 53 -2.91 6.94 -0.89
C ARG A 53 -3.51 7.63 0.34
N VAL A 54 -3.12 8.87 0.55
CA VAL A 54 -3.51 9.69 1.71
C VAL A 54 -4.86 10.33 1.45
N GLY A 55 -5.71 10.36 2.48
CA GLY A 55 -7.09 10.84 2.41
C GLY A 55 -8.10 9.71 2.24
N MET A 56 -9.37 10.08 2.06
CA MET A 56 -10.45 9.14 1.80
C MET A 56 -11.50 9.82 0.93
N ASN A 57 -11.81 9.21 -0.21
CA ASN A 57 -12.83 9.65 -1.14
C ASN A 57 -13.53 8.42 -1.76
N TRP A 58 -14.45 8.68 -2.69
CA TRP A 58 -15.26 7.62 -3.30
C TRP A 58 -14.40 6.56 -4.03
N GLU A 59 -13.32 6.96 -4.69
CA GLU A 59 -12.39 6.07 -5.40
C GLU A 59 -11.59 5.21 -4.41
N LEU A 60 -11.04 5.85 -3.37
CA LEU A 60 -10.19 5.18 -2.38
C LEU A 60 -10.95 4.18 -1.52
N TYR A 61 -12.27 4.33 -1.37
CA TYR A 61 -13.08 3.34 -0.65
C TYR A 61 -13.01 1.95 -1.30
N TYR A 62 -13.00 1.86 -2.64
CA TYR A 62 -12.86 0.58 -3.35
C TYR A 62 -11.39 0.24 -3.67
N ALA A 63 -10.56 1.23 -3.96
CA ALA A 63 -9.15 1.04 -4.29
C ALA A 63 -8.25 0.75 -3.09
N GLY A 64 -8.65 1.22 -1.91
CA GLY A 64 -7.89 1.17 -0.67
C GLY A 64 -6.78 2.22 -0.62
N ASN A 65 -6.38 2.56 0.62
CA ASN A 65 -5.28 3.46 0.90
C ASN A 65 -3.91 2.83 0.63
N ILE A 66 -3.80 1.50 0.60
CA ILE A 66 -2.53 0.83 0.33
C ILE A 66 -2.67 -0.12 -0.85
N GLY A 67 -1.83 0.08 -1.86
CA GLY A 67 -1.57 -0.90 -2.92
C GLY A 67 -0.20 -1.55 -2.73
N TYR A 68 -0.07 -2.83 -3.11
CA TYR A 68 1.24 -3.49 -3.16
C TYR A 68 1.29 -4.62 -4.21
N SER A 69 2.50 -4.90 -4.67
CA SER A 69 2.82 -6.07 -5.49
C SER A 69 4.22 -6.56 -5.13
N ILE A 70 4.36 -7.87 -4.95
CA ILE A 70 5.65 -8.55 -4.73
C ILE A 70 5.97 -9.34 -6.00
N ASP A 71 7.19 -9.19 -6.50
CA ASP A 71 7.64 -9.89 -7.71
C ASP A 71 7.57 -11.40 -7.47
N LEU A 72 7.22 -12.15 -8.53
CA LEU A 72 6.86 -13.57 -8.43
C LEU A 72 7.90 -14.42 -7.68
N GLU A 73 9.18 -14.15 -7.92
CA GLU A 73 10.30 -14.88 -7.30
C GLU A 73 10.50 -14.61 -5.80
N TYR A 74 9.90 -13.54 -5.25
CA TYR A 74 9.99 -13.17 -3.83
C TYR A 74 8.70 -13.41 -3.04
N ARG A 75 7.64 -13.93 -3.67
CA ARG A 75 6.38 -14.23 -2.98
C ARG A 75 6.55 -15.32 -1.92
N GLY A 76 5.67 -15.32 -0.92
CA GLY A 76 5.72 -16.29 0.19
C GLY A 76 6.62 -15.87 1.36
N ASN A 77 7.40 -14.79 1.24
CA ASN A 77 8.35 -14.33 2.27
C ASN A 77 7.78 -13.28 3.25
N LYS A 78 6.46 -13.03 3.22
CA LYS A 78 5.76 -12.00 4.01
C LYS A 78 6.23 -10.56 3.77
N TYR A 79 6.85 -10.25 2.64
CA TYR A 79 7.31 -8.89 2.34
C TYR A 79 6.17 -7.87 2.18
N ALA A 80 5.01 -8.28 1.63
CA ALA A 80 3.83 -7.40 1.59
C ALA A 80 3.35 -7.00 2.99
N TYR A 81 3.32 -7.96 3.93
CA TYR A 81 2.98 -7.70 5.33
C TYR A 81 3.93 -6.68 5.95
N SER A 82 5.24 -6.90 5.84
CA SER A 82 6.24 -5.97 6.40
C SER A 82 6.20 -4.59 5.74
N ALA A 83 6.00 -4.52 4.43
CA ALA A 83 5.81 -3.24 3.74
C ALA A 83 4.57 -2.49 4.26
N CYS A 84 3.44 -3.18 4.48
CA CYS A 84 2.23 -2.57 5.02
C CYS A 84 2.43 -2.02 6.44
N GLN A 85 3.18 -2.73 7.30
CA GLN A 85 3.48 -2.22 8.65
C GLN A 85 4.24 -0.88 8.60
N ILE A 86 5.22 -0.76 7.69
CA ILE A 86 5.93 0.51 7.49
C ILE A 86 4.97 1.58 6.97
N LEU A 87 4.09 1.25 6.02
CA LEU A 87 3.10 2.20 5.50
C LEU A 87 2.08 2.65 6.54
N PHE A 88 1.72 1.81 7.52
CA PHE A 88 0.86 2.21 8.65
C PHE A 88 1.54 3.28 9.50
N GLU A 89 2.82 3.10 9.82
CA GLU A 89 3.60 4.08 10.57
C GLU A 89 3.76 5.39 9.78
N ILE A 90 3.99 5.33 8.47
CA ILE A 90 4.06 6.53 7.61
C ILE A 90 2.70 7.25 7.60
N ALA A 91 1.61 6.54 7.36
CA ALA A 91 0.26 7.12 7.34
C ALA A 91 -0.07 7.84 8.66
N LYS A 92 0.28 7.23 9.78
CA LYS A 92 0.07 7.79 11.11
C LYS A 92 0.97 9.00 11.39
N ASN A 93 2.27 8.83 11.24
CA ASN A 93 3.25 9.79 11.76
C ASN A 93 3.48 10.97 10.81
N ASP A 94 3.46 10.73 9.49
CA ASP A 94 3.78 11.75 8.50
C ASP A 94 2.52 12.46 7.98
N TYR A 95 1.37 11.75 7.97
CA TYR A 95 0.11 12.24 7.39
C TYR A 95 -1.04 12.35 8.39
N ASN A 96 -0.82 12.05 9.68
CA ASN A 96 -1.81 12.15 10.75
C ASN A 96 -3.12 11.39 10.45
N MET A 97 -3.02 10.23 9.80
CA MET A 97 -4.17 9.36 9.57
C MET A 97 -4.45 8.50 10.81
N ASP A 98 -5.71 8.44 11.23
CA ASP A 98 -6.15 7.60 12.35
C ASP A 98 -6.69 6.22 11.88
N GLU A 99 -6.99 6.10 10.58
CA GLU A 99 -7.54 4.88 9.99
C GLU A 99 -7.14 4.72 8.52
N LEU A 100 -7.17 3.46 8.08
CA LEU A 100 -6.87 3.07 6.69
C LEU A 100 -7.83 1.98 6.22
N ILE A 101 -8.01 1.92 4.91
CA ILE A 101 -8.60 0.79 4.20
C ILE A 101 -7.54 0.07 3.36
N ILE A 102 -7.54 -1.25 3.40
CA ILE A 102 -6.88 -2.08 2.38
C ILE A 102 -7.97 -2.93 1.73
N THR A 103 -8.03 -2.95 0.40
CA THR A 103 -8.96 -3.80 -0.33
C THR A 103 -8.23 -4.90 -1.08
N CYS A 104 -8.89 -6.04 -1.26
CA CYS A 104 -8.39 -7.10 -2.14
C CYS A 104 -9.53 -7.76 -2.89
N SER A 105 -9.25 -8.28 -4.08
CA SER A 105 -10.22 -9.10 -4.82
C SER A 105 -10.41 -10.45 -4.10
N PRO A 106 -11.63 -11.05 -4.12
CA PRO A 106 -11.92 -12.30 -3.41
C PRO A 106 -11.04 -13.51 -3.78
N ASP A 107 -10.58 -13.56 -5.01
CA ASP A 107 -9.69 -14.60 -5.54
C ASP A 107 -8.23 -14.39 -5.13
N ASN A 108 -7.87 -13.21 -4.63
CA ASN A 108 -6.53 -12.91 -4.13
C ASN A 108 -6.36 -13.37 -2.67
N ILE A 109 -6.26 -14.69 -2.51
CA ILE A 109 -6.10 -15.36 -1.20
C ILE A 109 -4.84 -14.88 -0.46
N ALA A 110 -3.77 -14.52 -1.18
CA ALA A 110 -2.53 -14.04 -0.58
C ALA A 110 -2.72 -12.67 0.09
N SER A 111 -3.36 -11.73 -0.60
CA SER A 111 -3.67 -10.42 -0.03
C SER A 111 -4.71 -10.52 1.08
N TYR A 112 -5.73 -11.38 0.94
CA TYR A 112 -6.71 -11.63 2.00
C TYR A 112 -6.03 -12.09 3.31
N LYS A 113 -5.13 -13.07 3.22
CA LYS A 113 -4.34 -13.53 4.38
C LYS A 113 -3.44 -12.41 4.94
N THR A 114 -2.87 -11.59 4.07
CA THR A 114 -2.03 -10.46 4.49
C THR A 114 -2.86 -9.45 5.29
N CYS A 115 -4.07 -9.12 4.84
CA CYS A 115 -5.00 -8.25 5.56
C CYS A 115 -5.37 -8.82 6.93
N LEU A 116 -5.65 -10.12 7.02
CA LEU A 116 -5.92 -10.78 8.31
C LEU A 116 -4.70 -10.77 9.25
N TYR A 117 -3.50 -11.00 8.74
CA TYR A 117 -2.28 -10.95 9.55
C TYR A 117 -1.94 -9.55 10.06
N LEU A 118 -2.39 -8.51 9.36
CA LEU A 118 -2.30 -7.11 9.79
C LEU A 118 -3.41 -6.73 10.79
N ASP A 119 -4.14 -7.70 11.35
CA ASP A 119 -5.27 -7.51 12.25
C ASP A 119 -6.42 -6.68 11.63
N GLY A 120 -6.55 -6.73 10.31
CA GLY A 120 -7.59 -6.02 9.58
C GLY A 120 -8.98 -6.55 9.90
N LYS A 121 -9.91 -5.65 10.21
CA LYS A 121 -11.32 -6.00 10.35
C LYS A 121 -11.97 -6.01 8.97
N LEU A 122 -12.39 -7.19 8.50
CA LEU A 122 -13.24 -7.29 7.32
C LEU A 122 -14.56 -6.56 7.61
N LEU A 123 -14.79 -5.44 6.91
CA LEU A 123 -16.03 -4.68 7.01
C LEU A 123 -17.12 -5.32 6.17
N GLU A 124 -16.80 -5.59 4.90
CA GLU A 124 -17.76 -6.08 3.93
C GLU A 124 -17.09 -6.64 2.66
N THR A 125 -17.90 -7.32 1.86
CA THR A 125 -17.59 -7.71 0.49
C THR A 125 -18.55 -6.97 -0.43
N VAL A 126 -18.04 -6.07 -1.26
CA VAL A 126 -18.85 -5.17 -2.08
C VAL A 126 -18.66 -5.43 -3.56
N VAL A 127 -19.73 -5.21 -4.32
CA VAL A 127 -19.63 -5.06 -5.78
C VAL A 127 -19.08 -3.66 -6.07
N VAL A 128 -18.07 -3.61 -6.92
CA VAL A 128 -17.48 -2.35 -7.38
C VAL A 128 -18.41 -1.73 -8.43
N PRO A 129 -18.79 -0.45 -8.32
CA PRO A 129 -19.63 0.23 -9.31
C PRO A 129 -19.05 0.17 -10.72
N GLU A 130 -19.90 -0.02 -11.74
CA GLU A 130 -19.48 -0.20 -13.14
C GLU A 130 -18.70 1.01 -13.70
N ASN A 131 -18.98 2.21 -13.18
CA ASN A 131 -18.28 3.44 -13.55
C ASN A 131 -16.94 3.63 -12.83
N HIS A 132 -16.57 2.75 -11.90
CA HIS A 132 -15.28 2.78 -11.21
C HIS A 132 -14.19 2.13 -12.08
N TRP A 133 -12.99 2.71 -12.13
CA TRP A 133 -11.90 2.21 -13.00
C TRP A 133 -11.47 0.76 -12.69
N LEU A 134 -11.56 0.34 -11.41
CA LEU A 134 -11.43 -1.06 -10.99
C LEU A 134 -12.38 -2.00 -11.74
N ALA A 135 -13.67 -1.67 -11.85
CA ALA A 135 -14.63 -2.49 -12.58
C ALA A 135 -14.30 -2.52 -14.08
N MET A 136 -13.90 -1.39 -14.66
CA MET A 136 -13.47 -1.29 -16.06
C MET A 136 -12.26 -2.18 -16.41
N ARG A 137 -11.43 -2.54 -15.42
CA ARG A 137 -10.31 -3.48 -15.57
C ARG A 137 -10.60 -4.91 -15.08
N GLY A 138 -11.86 -5.22 -14.77
CA GLY A 138 -12.32 -6.56 -14.39
C GLY A 138 -12.30 -6.86 -12.89
N GLU A 139 -12.00 -5.89 -12.03
CA GLU A 139 -12.09 -6.04 -10.57
C GLU A 139 -13.48 -5.59 -10.09
N THR A 140 -14.43 -6.51 -10.18
CA THR A 140 -15.86 -6.23 -9.95
C THR A 140 -16.33 -6.47 -8.51
N VAL A 141 -15.50 -7.12 -7.67
CA VAL A 141 -15.81 -7.38 -6.26
C VAL A 141 -14.58 -7.12 -5.40
N LYS A 142 -14.78 -6.51 -4.23
CA LYS A 142 -13.72 -6.24 -3.25
C LYS A 142 -14.11 -6.65 -1.85
N HIS A 143 -13.16 -7.27 -1.15
CA HIS A 143 -13.15 -7.31 0.32
C HIS A 143 -12.56 -6.01 0.83
N ILE A 144 -13.26 -5.34 1.74
CA ILE A 144 -12.81 -4.09 2.37
C ILE A 144 -12.37 -4.41 3.80
N PHE A 145 -11.08 -4.20 4.09
CA PHE A 145 -10.54 -4.31 5.44
C PHE A 145 -10.24 -2.92 6.00
N LYS A 146 -10.67 -2.68 7.24
CA LYS A 146 -10.39 -1.44 7.96
C LYS A 146 -9.40 -1.66 9.10
N TYR A 147 -8.52 -0.69 9.27
CA TYR A 147 -7.47 -0.63 10.28
C TYR A 147 -7.60 0.67 11.04
N LYS A 148 -7.47 0.59 12.37
CA LYS A 148 -7.23 1.74 13.22
C LYS A 148 -5.74 1.74 13.54
N ILE A 149 -5.04 2.82 13.21
CA ILE A 149 -3.58 2.90 13.29
C ILE A 149 -3.12 3.87 14.38
#